data_AF-A0A0C1YMB1-F1
#
_entry.id   AF-A0A0C1YMB1-F1
#
_cell.length_a   1.000
_cell.length_b   1.000
_cell.length_c   1.000
_cell.angle_alpha   90.00
_cell.angle_beta   90.00
_cell.angle_gamma   90.00
#
_symmetry.space_group_name_H-M   'P 1'
#
loop_
_entity.id
_entity.type
_entity.pdbx_description
1 polymer ?
#
loop_
_entity_poly.entity_id
_entity_poly.type
_entity_poly.pdbx_seq_one_letter_code
_entity_poly.pdbx_strand_id
1 'polypeptide(L)'
;MLPDMALQPRGVVSEQYLQRGLTTFRAACAWTQDLPYGANSNNEDSLILFEEGYGTCTTKHGAIARLAEEHHLPVHKNLGFYRLNDEIVTGVNALLAPYQLEFIPQIHCFLVYENHRIDLTEGNCNGKNKTIADYDFVVPVAPDLTHEQHHAYYLEYLRQYAALAPALAALSEETVMDILAACDRQLKYQCSIMLDAANPLVPATR
;
A
#
# COMPACT_ATOMS: atom_id res chain seq x y z
N MET A 1 -9.05 -16.48 5.67
CA MET A 1 -7.85 -16.99 6.37
C MET A 1 -7.52 -16.19 7.62
N LEU A 2 -7.82 -14.89 7.67
CA LEU A 2 -7.66 -14.09 8.90
C LEU A 2 -8.39 -14.69 10.11
N PRO A 3 -7.91 -14.42 11.35
CA PRO A 3 -8.55 -14.92 12.57
C PRO A 3 -9.99 -14.39 12.69
N ASP A 4 -10.90 -15.26 13.11
CA ASP A 4 -12.31 -14.90 13.36
C ASP A 4 -12.52 -14.72 14.86
N MET A 5 -12.30 -13.50 15.34
CA MET A 5 -12.27 -13.17 16.76
C MET A 5 -13.21 -11.99 17.02
N ALA A 6 -14.01 -12.08 18.08
CA ALA A 6 -14.95 -11.05 18.47
C ALA A 6 -14.22 -9.86 19.11
N LEU A 7 -14.40 -8.67 18.55
CA LEU A 7 -13.76 -7.46 19.05
C LEU A 7 -14.25 -7.13 20.45
N GLN A 8 -13.38 -6.48 21.21
CA GLN A 8 -13.59 -5.98 22.56
C GLN A 8 -12.96 -4.59 22.59
N PRO A 9 -13.48 -3.63 23.38
CA PRO A 9 -12.93 -2.27 23.43
C PRO A 9 -11.62 -2.29 24.21
N ARG A 10 -10.52 -2.61 23.53
CA ARG A 10 -9.16 -2.76 24.11
C ARG A 10 -8.24 -1.59 23.79
N GLY A 11 -8.65 -0.73 22.87
CA GLY A 11 -7.93 0.46 22.48
C GLY A 11 -8.71 1.28 21.46
N VAL A 12 -8.07 2.36 21.01
CA VAL A 12 -8.70 3.36 20.14
C VAL A 12 -9.18 2.75 18.81
N VAL A 13 -8.48 1.75 18.27
CA VAL A 13 -8.84 1.18 16.97
C VAL A 13 -10.02 0.22 17.10
N SER A 14 -9.99 -0.69 18.09
CA SER A 14 -11.13 -1.56 18.38
C SER A 14 -12.40 -0.78 18.70
N GLU A 15 -12.30 0.35 19.42
CA GLU A 15 -13.42 1.26 19.66
C GLU A 15 -13.99 1.86 18.37
N GLN A 16 -13.14 2.33 17.45
CA GLN A 16 -13.59 2.87 16.16
C GLN A 16 -14.37 1.84 15.33
N TYR A 17 -13.93 0.59 15.29
CA TYR A 17 -14.66 -0.49 14.61
C TYR A 17 -15.98 -0.83 15.31
N LEU A 18 -15.96 -0.95 16.65
CA LEU A 18 -17.16 -1.27 17.43
C LEU A 18 -18.24 -0.19 17.30
N GLN A 19 -17.87 1.09 17.28
CA GLN A 19 -18.79 2.21 17.06
C GLN A 19 -19.48 2.16 15.69
N ARG A 20 -18.86 1.50 14.70
CA ARG A 20 -19.42 1.26 13.36
C ARG A 20 -20.23 -0.05 13.28
N GLY A 21 -20.46 -0.72 14.40
CA GLY A 21 -21.18 -2.00 14.45
C GLY A 21 -20.37 -3.20 13.96
N LEU A 22 -19.06 -3.03 13.76
CA LEU A 22 -18.16 -4.10 13.30
C LEU A 22 -17.67 -4.86 14.53
N THR A 23 -18.19 -6.07 14.73
CA THR A 23 -18.02 -6.83 15.98
C THR A 23 -16.98 -7.95 15.90
N THR A 24 -16.40 -8.20 14.73
CA THR A 24 -15.35 -9.22 14.54
C THR A 24 -14.15 -8.66 13.80
N PHE A 25 -12.98 -9.27 14.02
CA PHE A 25 -11.75 -8.91 13.32
C PHE A 25 -11.89 -9.04 11.79
N ARG A 26 -12.60 -10.07 11.32
CA ARG A 26 -12.88 -10.23 9.89
C ARG A 26 -13.80 -9.15 9.35
N ALA A 27 -14.83 -8.75 10.11
CA ALA A 27 -15.71 -7.65 9.70
C ALA A 27 -14.93 -6.33 9.60
N ALA A 28 -14.02 -6.07 10.54
CA ALA A 28 -13.12 -4.92 10.46
C ALA A 28 -12.22 -4.98 9.20
N CYS A 29 -11.60 -6.13 8.91
CA CYS A 29 -10.77 -6.28 7.71
C CYS A 29 -11.56 -6.09 6.41
N ALA A 30 -12.75 -6.66 6.31
CA ALA A 30 -13.62 -6.54 5.14
C ALA A 30 -14.03 -5.07 4.92
N TRP A 31 -14.49 -4.40 5.98
CA TRP A 31 -14.84 -2.98 5.90
C TRP A 31 -13.64 -2.12 5.47
N THR A 32 -12.46 -2.37 6.03
CA THR A 32 -11.24 -1.62 5.67
C THR A 32 -10.80 -1.88 4.22
N GLN A 33 -11.01 -3.10 3.71
CA GLN A 33 -10.77 -3.42 2.31
C GLN A 33 -11.76 -2.69 1.38
N ASP A 34 -13.03 -2.60 1.77
CA ASP A 34 -14.11 -1.96 1.00
C ASP A 34 -13.98 -0.43 0.94
N LEU A 35 -13.21 0.20 1.83
CA LEU A 35 -12.94 1.64 1.73
C LEU A 35 -12.31 1.99 0.38
N PRO A 36 -12.63 3.14 -0.23
CA PRO A 36 -11.92 3.63 -1.41
C PRO A 36 -10.42 3.75 -1.17
N TYR A 37 -9.64 3.55 -2.22
CA TYR A 37 -8.20 3.79 -2.18
C TYR A 37 -7.91 5.26 -2.47
N GLY A 38 -7.16 5.93 -1.60
CA GLY A 38 -6.88 7.35 -1.74
C GLY A 38 -5.82 7.84 -0.75
N ALA A 39 -5.04 8.84 -1.16
CA ALA A 39 -4.01 9.43 -0.31
C ALA A 39 -4.65 10.22 0.83
N ASN A 40 -4.35 9.84 2.08
CA ASN A 40 -4.81 10.58 3.25
C ASN A 40 -4.02 11.87 3.46
N SER A 41 -4.60 12.84 4.19
CA SER A 41 -3.91 14.07 4.58
C SER A 41 -2.70 13.82 5.49
N ASN A 42 -2.74 12.76 6.29
CA ASN A 42 -1.63 12.25 7.08
C ASN A 42 -1.58 10.72 6.98
N ASN A 43 -0.51 10.14 6.42
CA ASN A 43 -0.37 8.67 6.32
C ASN A 43 0.47 8.05 7.46
N GLU A 44 0.95 8.86 8.40
CA GLU A 44 1.68 8.40 9.58
C GLU A 44 0.76 7.97 10.72
N ASP A 45 -0.55 8.25 10.63
CA ASP A 45 -1.57 7.81 11.58
C ASP A 45 -2.65 7.01 10.86
N SER A 46 -2.69 5.70 11.08
CA SER A 46 -3.71 4.85 10.46
C SER A 46 -5.14 5.11 10.94
N LEU A 47 -5.37 5.83 12.05
CA LEU A 47 -6.74 6.20 12.44
C LEU A 47 -7.40 7.18 11.47
N ILE A 48 -6.61 7.87 10.63
CA ILE A 48 -7.12 8.85 9.66
C ILE A 48 -8.20 8.28 8.72
N LEU A 49 -8.16 6.97 8.43
CA LEU A 49 -9.12 6.33 7.52
C LEU A 49 -10.54 6.32 8.11
N PHE A 50 -10.67 6.37 9.43
CA PHE A 50 -11.96 6.45 10.10
C PHE A 50 -12.60 7.83 9.95
N GLU A 51 -11.78 8.89 9.82
CA GLU A 51 -12.20 10.27 9.64
C GLU A 51 -12.50 10.59 8.18
N GLU A 52 -11.58 10.21 7.28
CA GLU A 52 -11.65 10.56 5.85
C GLU A 52 -12.47 9.55 5.02
N GLY A 53 -12.67 8.32 5.52
CA GLY A 53 -13.49 7.32 4.84
C GLY A 53 -12.83 6.70 3.60
N TYR A 54 -11.51 6.81 3.46
CA TYR A 54 -10.69 6.16 2.44
C TYR A 54 -9.27 5.98 2.98
N GLY A 55 -8.44 5.18 2.30
CA GLY A 55 -7.04 5.05 2.71
C GLY A 55 -6.11 4.42 1.68
N THR A 56 -4.82 4.47 1.97
CA THR A 56 -3.76 3.85 1.15
C THR A 56 -3.42 2.46 1.68
N CYS A 57 -2.47 1.77 1.04
CA CYS A 57 -1.90 0.54 1.61
C CYS A 57 -1.27 0.79 2.99
N THR A 58 -0.74 1.99 3.26
CA THR A 58 -0.12 2.32 4.54
C THR A 58 -1.14 2.37 5.66
N THR A 59 -2.22 3.13 5.49
CA THR A 59 -3.22 3.39 6.54
C THR A 59 -4.18 2.20 6.70
N LYS A 60 -4.64 1.59 5.62
CA LYS A 60 -5.52 0.39 5.67
C LYS A 60 -4.87 -0.77 6.43
N HIS A 61 -3.64 -1.14 6.06
CA HIS A 61 -2.94 -2.22 6.77
C HIS A 61 -2.45 -1.80 8.15
N GLY A 62 -2.10 -0.51 8.35
CA GLY A 62 -1.77 0.03 9.67
C GLY A 62 -2.91 -0.15 10.67
N ALA A 63 -4.14 0.23 10.31
CA ALA A 63 -5.27 0.13 11.22
C ALA A 63 -5.58 -1.32 11.62
N ILE A 64 -5.50 -2.26 10.69
CA ILE A 64 -5.72 -3.67 11.02
C ILE A 64 -4.55 -4.27 11.82
N ALA A 65 -3.31 -3.86 11.56
CA ALA A 65 -2.18 -4.27 12.38
C ALA A 65 -2.29 -3.72 13.82
N ARG A 66 -2.72 -2.47 14.02
CA ARG A 66 -3.03 -1.93 15.35
C ARG A 66 -4.16 -2.70 16.03
N LEU A 67 -5.23 -3.00 15.31
CA LEU A 67 -6.33 -3.82 15.83
C LEU A 67 -5.82 -5.20 16.27
N ALA A 68 -4.90 -5.79 15.51
CA ALA A 68 -4.28 -7.06 15.86
C ALA A 68 -3.45 -6.95 17.14
N GLU A 69 -2.66 -5.88 17.30
CA GLU A 69 -1.89 -5.61 18.52
C GLU A 69 -2.78 -5.45 19.75
N GLU A 70 -3.86 -4.66 19.66
CA GLU A 70 -4.85 -4.50 20.74
C GLU A 70 -5.47 -5.83 21.18
N HIS A 71 -5.50 -6.82 20.27
CA HIS A 71 -6.05 -8.14 20.52
C HIS A 71 -5.02 -9.25 20.72
N HIS A 72 -3.72 -8.94 20.69
CA HIS A 72 -2.63 -9.91 20.72
C HIS A 72 -2.76 -11.00 19.63
N LEU A 73 -3.24 -10.61 18.45
CA LEU A 73 -3.31 -11.49 17.29
C LEU A 73 -1.97 -11.47 16.55
N PRO A 74 -1.49 -12.62 16.03
CA PRO A 74 -0.22 -12.70 15.31
C PRO A 74 -0.37 -12.26 13.85
N VAL A 75 -0.93 -11.06 13.65
CA VAL A 75 -1.13 -10.43 12.35
C VAL A 75 -0.24 -9.18 12.31
N HIS A 76 0.70 -9.15 11.37
CA HIS A 76 1.74 -8.11 11.34
C HIS A 76 1.74 -7.37 10.02
N LYS A 77 1.95 -6.04 10.05
CA LYS A 77 2.21 -5.25 8.86
C LYS A 77 3.63 -5.50 8.37
N ASN A 78 3.79 -5.61 7.07
CA ASN A 78 5.07 -5.81 6.41
C ASN A 78 5.22 -4.80 5.26
N LEU A 79 6.46 -4.38 5.00
CA LEU A 79 6.84 -3.74 3.75
C LEU A 79 7.40 -4.80 2.80
N GLY A 80 6.87 -4.85 1.58
CA GLY A 80 7.42 -5.63 0.49
C GLY A 80 8.05 -4.73 -0.56
N PHE A 81 9.27 -5.06 -0.94
CA PHE A 81 10.02 -4.39 -1.99
C PHE A 81 9.90 -5.18 -3.29
N TYR A 82 9.44 -4.51 -4.34
CA TYR A 82 9.22 -5.13 -5.65
C TYR A 82 9.76 -4.26 -6.77
N ARG A 83 9.92 -4.86 -7.94
CA ARG A 83 10.45 -4.22 -9.14
C ARG A 83 9.32 -3.57 -9.92
N LEU A 84 9.13 -2.26 -9.75
CA LEU A 84 8.10 -1.52 -10.48
C LEU A 84 8.52 -1.31 -11.94
N ASN A 85 7.62 -1.67 -12.86
CA ASN A 85 7.77 -1.51 -14.31
C ASN A 85 6.38 -1.37 -14.98
N ASP A 86 6.36 -1.28 -16.31
CA ASP A 86 5.12 -1.13 -17.10
C ASP A 86 4.10 -2.26 -16.95
N GLU A 87 4.55 -3.49 -16.66
CA GLU A 87 3.62 -4.59 -16.44
C GLU A 87 2.76 -4.37 -15.19
N ILE A 88 3.28 -3.60 -14.23
CA ILE A 88 2.58 -3.28 -12.99
C ILE A 88 1.84 -1.97 -13.13
N VAL A 89 2.46 -0.90 -13.64
CA VAL A 89 1.80 0.39 -13.86
C VAL A 89 2.13 0.87 -15.26
N THR A 90 1.13 0.90 -16.12
CA THR A 90 1.25 1.36 -17.51
C THR A 90 1.89 2.75 -17.59
N GLY A 91 2.92 2.91 -18.41
CA GLY A 91 3.63 4.18 -18.66
C GLY A 91 4.85 4.43 -17.77
N VAL A 92 5.13 3.59 -16.77
CA VAL A 92 6.33 3.68 -15.93
C VAL A 92 7.62 3.51 -16.76
N ASN A 93 7.68 2.62 -17.74
CA ASN A 93 8.92 2.39 -18.50
C ASN A 93 9.39 3.65 -19.25
N ALA A 94 8.47 4.52 -19.65
CA ALA A 94 8.82 5.80 -20.27
C ALA A 94 9.54 6.75 -19.29
N LEU A 95 9.23 6.66 -17.99
CA LEU A 95 9.89 7.41 -16.91
C LEU A 95 11.27 6.83 -16.59
N LEU A 96 11.44 5.51 -16.75
CA LEU A 96 12.67 4.79 -16.45
C LEU A 96 13.70 4.84 -17.59
N ALA A 97 13.23 4.94 -18.85
CA ALA A 97 14.07 4.89 -20.04
C ALA A 97 15.24 5.90 -20.07
N PRO A 98 15.09 7.18 -19.65
CA PRO A 98 16.20 8.14 -19.62
C PRO A 98 17.37 7.70 -18.72
N TYR A 99 17.09 6.85 -17.73
CA TYR A 99 18.05 6.34 -16.76
C TYR A 99 18.51 4.91 -17.09
N GLN A 100 18.06 4.34 -18.21
CA GLN A 100 18.38 2.96 -18.64
C GLN A 100 17.98 1.91 -17.57
N LEU A 101 16.90 2.18 -16.84
CA LEU A 101 16.37 1.28 -15.83
C LEU A 101 15.30 0.37 -16.43
N GLU A 102 15.40 -0.94 -16.16
CA GLU A 102 14.32 -1.91 -16.46
C GLU A 102 13.20 -1.87 -15.40
N PHE A 103 13.55 -1.46 -14.19
CA PHE A 103 12.64 -1.29 -13.07
C PHE A 103 13.18 -0.26 -12.08
N ILE A 104 12.31 0.24 -11.21
CA ILE A 104 12.71 0.95 -9.98
C ILE A 104 12.16 0.18 -8.76
N PRO A 105 12.94 0.00 -7.69
CA PRO A 105 12.42 -0.59 -6.46
C PRO A 105 11.25 0.26 -5.95
N GLN A 106 10.14 -0.38 -5.59
CA GLN A 106 9.00 0.30 -4.98
C GLN A 106 8.51 -0.51 -3.78
N ILE A 107 7.88 0.18 -2.82
CA ILE A 107 7.34 -0.44 -1.61
C ILE A 107 5.83 -0.64 -1.74
N HIS A 108 5.34 -1.77 -1.23
CA HIS A 108 3.93 -1.98 -0.93
C HIS A 108 3.77 -2.51 0.50
N CYS A 109 2.72 -2.10 1.19
CA CYS A 109 2.38 -2.64 2.52
C CYS A 109 1.35 -3.76 2.40
N PHE A 110 1.48 -4.80 3.20
CA PHE A 110 0.46 -5.85 3.37
C PHE A 110 0.51 -6.46 4.78
N LEU A 111 -0.47 -7.29 5.11
CA LEU A 111 -0.49 -8.05 6.37
C LEU A 111 0.04 -9.47 6.16
N VAL A 112 0.72 -10.00 7.16
CA VAL A 112 1.08 -11.41 7.26
C VAL A 112 0.37 -12.03 8.45
N TYR A 113 -0.31 -13.15 8.21
CA TYR A 113 -0.89 -14.01 9.24
C TYR A 113 -0.49 -15.45 8.92
N GLU A 114 0.25 -16.09 9.81
CA GLU A 114 0.89 -17.39 9.57
C GLU A 114 1.70 -17.37 8.24
N ASN A 115 1.38 -18.25 7.29
CA ASN A 115 2.05 -18.34 5.99
C ASN A 115 1.30 -17.58 4.89
N HIS A 116 0.36 -16.71 5.26
CA HIS A 116 -0.51 -16.01 4.33
C HIS A 116 -0.22 -14.51 4.30
N ARG A 117 -0.13 -13.98 3.08
CA ARG A 117 -0.11 -12.54 2.81
C ARG A 117 -1.53 -12.08 2.49
N ILE A 118 -1.96 -11.00 3.12
CA ILE A 118 -3.29 -10.42 2.95
C ILE A 118 -3.12 -8.96 2.55
N ASP A 119 -3.60 -8.62 1.35
CA ASP A 119 -3.58 -7.26 0.82
C ASP A 119 -5.02 -6.69 0.81
N LEU A 120 -5.29 -5.80 1.76
CA LEU A 120 -6.56 -5.08 1.91
C LEU A 120 -6.76 -4.00 0.84
N THR A 121 -5.86 -3.89 -0.13
CA THR A 121 -5.97 -2.98 -1.28
C THR A 121 -6.16 -3.73 -2.59
N GLU A 122 -6.17 -5.06 -2.55
CA GLU A 122 -6.51 -5.90 -3.69
C GLU A 122 -7.96 -5.63 -4.13
N GLY A 123 -8.14 -5.41 -5.43
CA GLY A 123 -9.43 -5.05 -6.02
C GLY A 123 -9.81 -3.57 -5.88
N ASN A 124 -9.06 -2.75 -5.12
CA ASN A 124 -9.27 -1.31 -5.13
C ASN A 124 -8.66 -0.66 -6.38
N CYS A 125 -9.12 0.54 -6.74
CA CYS A 125 -8.45 1.36 -7.73
C CYS A 125 -7.12 1.92 -7.19
N ASN A 126 -6.05 1.16 -7.37
CA ASN A 126 -4.71 1.52 -6.92
C ASN A 126 -3.75 1.81 -8.10
N GLY A 127 -4.26 1.86 -9.32
CA GLY A 127 -3.51 2.17 -10.55
C GLY A 127 -2.61 1.05 -11.06
N LYS A 128 -2.59 -0.12 -10.40
CA LYS A 128 -1.81 -1.29 -10.81
C LYS A 128 -2.64 -2.19 -11.73
N ASN A 129 -1.97 -2.74 -12.74
CA ASN A 129 -2.54 -3.71 -13.68
C ASN A 129 -2.70 -5.11 -13.07
N LYS A 130 -1.97 -5.42 -11.98
CA LYS A 130 -1.96 -6.71 -11.31
C LYS A 130 -1.62 -6.59 -9.82
N THR A 131 -2.06 -7.57 -9.03
CA THR A 131 -1.59 -7.77 -7.65
C THR A 131 -0.09 -8.10 -7.65
N ILE A 132 0.64 -7.57 -6.69
CA ILE A 132 2.07 -7.87 -6.54
C ILE A 132 2.23 -9.22 -5.86
N ALA A 133 2.62 -10.24 -6.63
CA ALA A 133 2.83 -11.59 -6.13
C ALA A 133 4.26 -11.78 -5.56
N ASP A 134 5.24 -11.14 -6.18
CA ASP A 134 6.66 -11.36 -5.92
C ASP A 134 7.31 -10.10 -5.32
N TYR A 135 8.05 -10.30 -4.24
CA TYR A 135 8.83 -9.28 -3.56
C TYR A 135 10.26 -9.79 -3.41
N ASP A 136 11.26 -8.97 -3.73
CA ASP A 136 12.66 -9.34 -3.52
C ASP A 136 13.00 -9.33 -2.03
N PHE A 137 12.38 -8.42 -1.27
CA PHE A 137 12.57 -8.28 0.17
C PHE A 137 11.24 -8.06 0.88
N VAL A 138 11.10 -8.65 2.07
CA VAL A 138 9.94 -8.46 2.95
C VAL A 138 10.46 -8.22 4.37
N VAL A 139 9.99 -7.15 5.01
CA VAL A 139 10.38 -6.78 6.36
C VAL A 139 9.15 -6.50 7.22
N PRO A 140 9.03 -7.10 8.42
CA PRO A 140 7.97 -6.76 9.36
C PRO A 140 8.21 -5.35 9.92
N VAL A 141 7.15 -4.57 10.04
CA VAL A 141 7.20 -3.18 10.52
C VAL A 141 6.09 -2.90 11.52
N ALA A 142 6.27 -1.82 12.28
CA ALA A 142 5.21 -1.30 13.13
C ALA A 142 3.97 -0.92 12.30
N PRO A 143 2.76 -0.92 12.90
CA PRO A 143 1.54 -0.55 12.18
C PRO A 143 1.61 0.83 11.52
N ASP A 144 2.17 1.80 12.25
CA ASP A 144 2.35 3.17 11.80
C ASP A 144 3.85 3.47 11.70
N LEU A 145 4.26 3.96 10.54
CA LEU A 145 5.61 4.43 10.28
C LEU A 145 5.54 5.92 10.00
N THR A 146 6.51 6.67 10.52
CA THR A 146 6.73 8.03 10.05
C THR A 146 7.29 8.03 8.63
N HIS A 147 7.16 9.15 7.93
CA HIS A 147 7.78 9.38 6.64
C HIS A 147 9.30 9.17 6.70
N GLU A 148 9.94 9.60 7.78
CA GLU A 148 11.37 9.38 8.02
C GLU A 148 11.71 7.89 8.12
N GLN A 149 10.93 7.11 8.89
CA GLN A 149 11.14 5.67 9.02
C GLN A 149 10.92 4.95 7.69
N HIS A 150 9.85 5.29 6.97
CA HIS A 150 9.56 4.72 5.66
C HIS A 150 10.68 5.03 4.65
N HIS A 151 11.18 6.25 4.65
CA HIS A 151 12.31 6.67 3.82
C HIS A 151 13.61 5.95 4.18
N ALA A 152 13.89 5.78 5.48
CA ALA A 152 15.05 5.04 5.96
C ALA A 152 15.03 3.58 5.49
N TYR A 153 13.89 2.89 5.60
CA TYR A 153 13.72 1.54 5.03
C TYR A 153 13.98 1.55 3.52
N TYR A 154 13.44 2.51 2.78
CA TYR A 154 13.67 2.57 1.34
C TYR A 154 15.16 2.66 0.98
N LEU A 155 15.91 3.57 1.62
CA LEU A 155 17.34 3.75 1.37
C LEU A 155 18.19 2.55 1.81
N GLU A 156 17.79 1.85 2.85
CA GLU A 156 18.45 0.61 3.28
C GLU A 156 18.36 -0.47 2.20
N TYR A 157 17.17 -0.73 1.67
CA TYR A 157 16.96 -1.78 0.67
C TYR A 157 17.38 -1.36 -0.74
N LEU A 158 17.31 -0.07 -1.09
CA LEU A 158 17.86 0.46 -2.34
C LEU A 158 19.35 0.10 -2.49
N ARG A 159 20.12 0.18 -1.40
CA ARG A 159 21.54 -0.23 -1.40
C ARG A 159 21.74 -1.71 -1.70
N GLN A 160 20.78 -2.58 -1.37
CA GLN A 160 20.83 -4.00 -1.70
C GLN A 160 20.51 -4.24 -3.19
N TYR A 161 19.60 -3.44 -3.76
CA TYR A 161 19.29 -3.47 -5.19
C TYR A 161 20.47 -3.07 -6.09
N ALA A 162 21.42 -2.28 -5.59
CA ALA A 162 22.64 -1.93 -6.33
C ALA A 162 23.42 -3.17 -6.80
N ALA A 163 23.36 -4.29 -6.06
CA ALA A 163 23.99 -5.55 -6.45
C ALA A 163 23.21 -6.29 -7.56
N LEU A 164 21.90 -6.05 -7.68
CA LEU A 164 21.01 -6.69 -8.64
C LEU A 164 20.88 -5.91 -9.95
N ALA A 165 21.01 -4.59 -9.89
CA ALA A 165 20.89 -3.68 -11.03
C ALA A 165 21.91 -2.53 -10.92
N PRO A 166 23.10 -2.68 -11.54
CA PRO A 166 24.17 -1.68 -11.44
C PRO A 166 23.78 -0.27 -11.92
N ALA A 167 22.81 -0.15 -12.83
CA ALA A 167 22.29 1.14 -13.28
C ALA A 167 21.64 1.94 -12.14
N LEU A 168 21.01 1.29 -11.16
CA LEU A 168 20.48 1.97 -9.96
C LEU A 168 21.60 2.55 -9.11
N ALA A 169 22.74 1.85 -9.01
CA ALA A 169 23.89 2.28 -8.21
C ALA A 169 24.57 3.55 -8.75
N ALA A 170 24.34 3.87 -10.03
CA ALA A 170 24.88 5.07 -10.68
C ALA A 170 24.05 6.34 -10.41
N LEU A 171 22.84 6.20 -9.85
CA LEU A 171 21.94 7.32 -9.60
C LEU A 171 22.13 7.89 -8.18
N SER A 172 21.94 9.20 -8.02
CA SER A 172 21.84 9.80 -6.69
C SER A 172 20.53 9.43 -6.02
N GLU A 173 20.50 9.44 -4.69
CA GLU A 173 19.26 9.25 -3.93
C GLU A 173 18.16 10.24 -4.35
N GLU A 174 18.52 11.51 -4.55
CA GLU A 174 17.62 12.56 -5.07
C GLU A 174 16.99 12.15 -6.41
N THR A 175 17.81 11.67 -7.35
CA THR A 175 17.31 11.22 -8.67
C THR A 175 16.35 10.05 -8.52
N VAL A 176 16.66 9.09 -7.65
CA VAL A 176 15.78 7.94 -7.39
C VAL A 176 14.45 8.42 -6.82
N MET A 177 14.46 9.35 -5.86
CA MET A 177 13.24 9.91 -5.28
C MET A 177 12.40 10.68 -6.29
N ASP A 178 13.02 11.41 -7.22
CA ASP A 178 12.32 12.11 -8.31
C ASP A 178 11.63 11.13 -9.26
N ILE A 179 12.28 10.02 -9.60
CA ILE A 179 11.70 8.95 -10.42
C ILE A 179 10.53 8.30 -9.68
N LEU A 180 10.67 7.99 -8.39
CA LEU A 180 9.56 7.45 -7.57
C LEU A 180 8.37 8.40 -7.53
N ALA A 181 8.61 9.70 -7.30
CA ALA A 181 7.55 10.69 -7.29
C ALA A 181 6.84 10.79 -8.66
N ALA A 182 7.58 10.63 -9.77
CA ALA A 182 6.99 10.54 -11.10
C ALA A 182 6.16 9.26 -11.30
N CYS A 183 6.66 8.11 -10.82
CA CYS A 183 5.94 6.84 -10.86
C CYS A 183 4.65 6.89 -10.03
N ASP A 184 4.67 7.54 -8.86
CA ASP A 184 3.47 7.72 -8.02
C ASP A 184 2.42 8.61 -8.70
N ARG A 185 2.85 9.65 -9.42
CA ARG A 185 1.93 10.46 -10.26
C ARG A 185 1.34 9.61 -11.37
N GLN A 186 2.14 8.78 -12.02
CA GLN A 186 1.67 7.87 -13.08
C GLN A 186 0.68 6.84 -12.55
N LEU A 187 0.93 6.26 -11.37
CA LEU A 187 0.03 5.34 -10.70
C LEU A 187 -1.33 5.99 -10.41
N LYS A 188 -1.33 7.22 -9.88
CA LYS A 188 -2.55 7.99 -9.64
C LYS A 188 -3.32 8.27 -10.94
N TYR A 189 -2.60 8.62 -12.00
CA TYR A 189 -3.19 8.83 -13.32
C TYR A 189 -3.83 7.55 -13.87
N GLN A 190 -3.17 6.39 -13.76
CA GLN A 190 -3.75 5.11 -14.19
C GLN A 190 -5.01 4.76 -13.41
N CYS A 191 -5.06 5.02 -12.09
CA CYS A 191 -6.30 4.85 -11.35
C CYS A 191 -7.43 5.75 -11.87
N SER A 192 -7.17 7.02 -12.19
CA SER A 192 -8.20 7.90 -12.75
C SER A 192 -8.81 7.36 -14.05
N ILE A 193 -7.97 6.81 -14.95
CA ILE A 193 -8.42 6.17 -16.19
C ILE A 193 -9.29 4.94 -15.90
N MET A 194 -8.87 4.11 -14.94
CA MET A 194 -9.61 2.89 -14.57
C MET A 194 -11.01 3.23 -14.02
N LEU A 195 -11.14 4.30 -13.23
CA LEU A 195 -12.43 4.76 -12.72
C LEU A 195 -13.34 5.26 -13.85
N ASP A 196 -12.80 6.04 -14.79
CA ASP A 196 -13.54 6.54 -15.95
C ASP A 196 -14.02 5.38 -16.85
N ALA A 197 -13.17 4.37 -17.05
CA ALA A 197 -13.52 3.18 -17.83
C ALA A 197 -14.57 2.29 -17.15
N ALA A 198 -14.57 2.24 -15.81
CA ALA A 198 -15.56 1.50 -15.02
C ALA A 198 -16.91 2.21 -14.93
N ASN A 199 -16.95 3.52 -15.21
CA ASN A 199 -18.16 4.33 -15.25
C ASN A 199 -18.31 5.05 -16.61
N PRO A 200 -18.49 4.30 -17.71
CA PRO A 200 -18.66 4.92 -19.01
C PRO A 200 -19.95 5.73 -18.98
N LEU A 201 -19.82 7.06 -18.98
CA LEU A 201 -20.96 7.94 -19.19
C LEU A 201 -21.68 7.46 -20.46
N VAL A 202 -22.96 7.08 -20.32
CA VAL A 202 -23.86 6.91 -21.46
C VAL A 202 -23.74 8.21 -22.27
N PRO A 203 -23.42 8.16 -23.56
CA PRO A 203 -23.32 9.38 -24.35
C PRO A 203 -24.65 10.10 -24.22
N ALA A 204 -24.64 11.34 -23.74
CA ALA A 204 -25.81 12.19 -23.80
C ALA A 204 -26.11 12.40 -25.29
N THR A 205 -27.07 11.63 -25.82
CA THR A 205 -27.66 11.89 -27.12
C THR A 205 -28.33 13.25 -27.05
N ARG A 206 -27.73 14.28 -27.65
CA ARG A 206 -28.39 15.36 -28.40
C ARG A 206 -27.45 15.95 -29.44
#